data_AF-A0A2M7AXQ0-F1
#
_entry.id   AF-A0A2M7AXQ0-F1
#
_cell.length_a   1.000
_cell.length_b   1.000
_cell.length_c   1.000
_cell.angle_alpha   90.00
_cell.angle_beta   90.00
_cell.angle_gamma   90.00
#
_symmetry.space_group_name_H-M   'P 1'
#
loop_
_entity.id
_entity.type
_entity.pdbx_description
1 polymer ?
#
loop_
_entity_poly.entity_id
_entity_poly.type
_entity_poly.pdbx_seq_one_letter_code
_entity_poly.pdbx_strand_id
1 'polypeptide(L)'
;IHQEWSDLSVKKHKQLKKLKTENLRDHMTDAELIFTALAELSTRQIAQADYVRGFEQNKEPAKKGGRIAKHARLELEQKTGKKVVSRENFKLPVGKRIKRLT
;
A
#
# COMPACT_ATOMS: atom_id res chain seq x y z
N ILE A 1 1.01 2.21 -10.05
CA ILE A 1 1.01 1.15 -9.02
C ILE A 1 0.44 1.65 -7.69
N HIS A 2 1.06 2.61 -6.99
CA HIS A 2 0.60 3.04 -5.64
C HIS A 2 -0.90 3.38 -5.55
N GLN A 3 -1.38 4.21 -6.46
CA GLN A 3 -2.80 4.61 -6.51
C GLN A 3 -3.74 3.46 -6.85
N GLU A 4 -3.28 2.48 -7.63
CA GLU A 4 -4.12 1.36 -8.07
C GLU A 4 -4.51 0.46 -6.91
N TRP A 5 -3.60 0.22 -5.95
CA TRP A 5 -3.90 -0.64 -4.80
C TRP A 5 -4.52 0.12 -3.62
N SER A 6 -4.06 1.36 -3.38
CA SER A 6 -4.41 2.17 -2.20
C SER A 6 -5.57 3.14 -2.41
N ASP A 7 -6.03 3.33 -3.65
CA ASP A 7 -6.99 4.37 -4.05
C ASP A 7 -6.52 5.83 -3.81
N LEU A 8 -5.26 6.02 -3.39
CA LEU A 8 -4.68 7.34 -3.11
C LEU A 8 -3.46 7.60 -3.98
N SER A 9 -3.32 8.83 -4.48
CA SER A 9 -2.01 9.25 -4.98
C SER A 9 -1.01 9.33 -3.82
N VAL A 10 0.28 9.22 -4.10
CA VAL A 10 1.33 9.33 -3.07
C VAL A 10 1.18 10.66 -2.29
N LYS A 11 0.86 11.76 -2.97
CA LYS A 11 0.62 13.06 -2.34
C LYS A 11 -0.58 13.03 -1.38
N LYS A 12 -1.71 12.45 -1.80
CA LYS A 12 -2.89 12.30 -0.95
C LYS A 12 -2.62 11.37 0.24
N HIS A 13 -1.82 10.33 0.05
CA HIS A 13 -1.45 9.42 1.11
C HIS A 13 -0.52 10.09 2.14
N LYS A 14 0.46 10.88 1.70
CA LYS A 14 1.27 11.74 2.58
C LYS A 14 0.41 12.72 3.38
N GLN A 15 -0.57 13.35 2.73
CA GLN A 15 -1.52 14.25 3.41
C GLN A 15 -2.36 13.51 4.45
N LEU A 16 -2.86 12.30 4.14
CA LEU A 16 -3.60 11.46 5.08
C LEU A 16 -2.79 11.17 6.36
N LYS A 17 -1.48 10.92 6.21
CA LYS A 17 -0.55 10.65 7.30
C LYS A 17 0.11 11.90 7.90
N LYS A 18 -0.32 13.09 7.49
CA LYS A 18 0.19 14.41 7.93
C LYS A 18 1.70 14.62 7.71
N LEU A 19 2.25 14.03 6.65
CA LEU A 19 3.65 14.17 6.26
C LEU A 19 3.85 15.41 5.41
N LYS A 20 4.91 16.19 5.69
CA LYS A 20 5.26 17.37 4.89
C LYS A 20 6.42 17.05 3.95
N THR A 21 7.56 16.67 4.52
CA THR A 21 8.81 16.41 3.80
C THR A 21 9.23 14.95 3.91
N GLU A 22 8.65 14.20 4.85
CA GLU A 22 9.05 12.83 5.15
C GLU A 22 8.70 11.84 4.02
N ASN A 23 9.46 10.74 3.99
CA ASN A 23 9.19 9.63 3.09
C ASN A 23 7.91 8.92 3.55
N LEU A 24 7.04 8.59 2.60
CA LEU A 24 5.79 7.89 2.91
C LEU A 24 6.07 6.48 3.45
N ARG A 25 7.09 5.79 2.90
CA ARG A 25 7.36 4.38 3.22
C ARG A 25 7.72 4.16 4.68
N ASP A 26 8.46 5.08 5.27
CA ASP A 26 8.87 5.04 6.69
C ASP A 26 7.70 5.25 7.66
N HIS A 27 6.55 5.66 7.13
CA HIS A 27 5.34 5.99 7.87
C HIS A 27 4.14 5.11 7.45
N MET A 28 4.36 4.13 6.59
CA MET A 28 3.38 3.08 6.28
C MET A 28 3.36 2.04 7.39
N THR A 29 2.18 1.52 7.68
CA THR A 29 1.97 0.36 8.55
C THR A 29 2.50 -0.92 7.88
N ASP A 30 2.69 -1.98 8.65
CA ASP A 30 3.11 -3.28 8.13
C ASP A 30 2.17 -3.78 7.01
N ALA A 31 0.86 -3.60 7.18
CA ALA A 31 -0.12 -3.96 6.17
C ALA A 31 0.10 -3.15 4.88
N GLU A 32 0.26 -1.83 4.97
CA GLU A 32 0.51 -0.99 3.80
C GLU A 32 1.82 -1.34 3.07
N LEU A 33 2.86 -1.72 3.81
CA LEU A 33 4.12 -2.21 3.24
C LEU A 33 3.93 -3.54 2.50
N ILE A 34 3.19 -4.49 3.09
CA ILE A 34 2.88 -5.78 2.48
C ILE A 34 2.07 -5.59 1.19
N PHE A 35 1.03 -4.75 1.20
CA PHE A 35 0.23 -4.51 0.00
C PHE A 35 0.99 -3.76 -1.09
N THR A 36 1.92 -2.87 -0.70
CA THR A 36 2.86 -2.25 -1.64
C THR A 36 3.74 -3.31 -2.30
N ALA A 37 4.34 -4.21 -1.52
CA ALA A 37 5.18 -5.29 -2.02
C ALA A 37 4.39 -6.26 -2.92
N LEU A 38 3.14 -6.58 -2.56
CA LEU A 38 2.24 -7.42 -3.37
C LEU A 38 1.95 -6.76 -4.74
N ALA A 39 1.68 -5.46 -4.76
CA ALA A 39 1.45 -4.72 -5.99
C ALA A 39 2.70 -4.68 -6.89
N GLU A 40 3.87 -4.46 -6.29
CA GLU A 40 5.18 -4.47 -6.98
C GLU A 40 5.51 -5.84 -7.56
N LEU A 41 5.37 -6.91 -6.75
CA LEU A 41 5.60 -8.29 -7.17
C LEU A 41 4.67 -8.68 -8.31
N SER A 42 3.37 -8.40 -8.18
CA SER A 42 2.37 -8.73 -9.20
C SER A 42 2.63 -7.98 -10.50
N THR A 43 2.95 -6.69 -10.42
CA THR A 43 3.33 -5.88 -11.60
C THR A 43 4.52 -6.50 -12.32
N ARG A 44 5.57 -6.87 -11.58
CA ARG A 44 6.80 -7.45 -12.14
C ARG A 44 6.53 -8.79 -12.81
N GLN A 45 5.78 -9.68 -12.16
CA GLN A 45 5.48 -10.99 -12.73
C GLN A 45 4.63 -10.89 -14.01
N ILE A 46 3.65 -9.98 -14.04
CA ILE A 46 2.84 -9.74 -15.23
C ILE A 46 3.68 -9.15 -16.36
N ALA A 47 4.54 -8.16 -16.08
CA ALA A 47 5.42 -7.59 -17.08
C ALA A 47 6.37 -8.64 -17.68
N GLN A 48 6.86 -9.56 -16.85
CA GLN A 48 7.71 -10.68 -17.30
C GLN A 48 6.95 -11.68 -18.16
N ALA A 49 5.73 -12.06 -17.75
CA ALA A 49 4.89 -12.99 -18.51
C ALA A 49 4.44 -12.40 -19.87
N ASP A 50 4.13 -11.10 -19.90
CA ASP A 50 3.71 -10.39 -21.11
C ASP A 50 4.92 -9.92 -21.97
N TYR A 51 6.17 -10.28 -21.60
CA TYR A 51 7.42 -9.85 -22.25
C TYR A 51 7.53 -8.34 -22.52
N VAL A 52 6.95 -7.54 -21.62
CA VAL A 52 6.79 -6.10 -21.75
C VAL A 52 8.13 -5.37 -21.64
N ARG A 53 8.38 -4.40 -22.54
CA ARG A 53 9.60 -3.58 -22.54
C ARG A 53 9.31 -2.08 -22.61
N GLY A 54 10.13 -1.30 -21.91
CA GLY A 54 10.03 0.16 -21.91
C GLY A 54 8.87 0.69 -21.07
N PHE A 55 8.86 2.00 -20.88
CA PHE A 55 7.97 2.67 -19.93
C PHE A 55 6.49 2.59 -20.31
N GLU A 56 6.16 2.85 -21.57
CA GLU A 56 4.77 2.91 -22.04
C GLU A 56 4.04 1.57 -21.89
N GLN A 57 4.69 0.49 -22.31
CA GLN A 57 4.10 -0.85 -22.21
C GLN A 57 3.96 -1.31 -20.75
N ASN A 58 4.84 -0.85 -19.84
CA ASN A 58 4.78 -1.16 -18.41
C ASN A 58 3.58 -0.52 -17.69
N LYS A 59 2.86 0.41 -18.32
CA LYS A 59 1.64 1.01 -17.73
C LYS A 59 0.56 -0.04 -17.49
N GLU A 60 0.38 -0.99 -18.39
CA GLU A 60 -0.67 -2.02 -18.26
C GLU A 60 -0.35 -3.06 -17.16
N PRO A 61 0.84 -3.67 -17.11
CA PRO A 61 1.24 -4.49 -15.96
C PRO A 61 1.14 -3.77 -14.62
N ALA A 62 1.49 -2.47 -14.57
CA ALA A 62 1.38 -1.66 -13.37
C ALA A 62 -0.07 -1.45 -12.88
N LYS A 63 -1.04 -1.37 -13.81
CA LYS A 63 -2.46 -1.33 -13.49
C LYS A 63 -2.95 -2.71 -13.03
N LYS A 64 -2.64 -3.77 -13.79
CA LYS A 64 -3.05 -5.15 -13.47
C LYS A 64 -2.51 -5.58 -12.09
N GLY A 65 -1.21 -5.39 -11.85
CA GLY A 65 -0.58 -5.74 -10.58
C GLY A 65 -1.10 -4.93 -9.39
N GLY A 66 -1.36 -3.64 -9.60
CA GLY A 66 -2.04 -2.80 -8.61
C GLY A 66 -3.46 -3.25 -8.28
N ARG A 67 -4.24 -3.67 -9.29
CA ARG A 67 -5.61 -4.21 -9.08
C ARG A 67 -5.61 -5.53 -8.31
N ILE A 68 -4.64 -6.41 -8.53
CA ILE A 68 -4.50 -7.65 -7.74
C ILE A 68 -4.33 -7.31 -6.26
N ALA A 69 -3.41 -6.40 -5.94
CA ALA A 69 -3.22 -5.95 -4.55
C ALA A 69 -4.45 -5.23 -4.00
N LYS A 70 -5.18 -4.46 -4.82
CA LYS A 70 -6.47 -3.85 -4.43
C LYS A 70 -7.50 -4.90 -4.03
N HIS A 71 -7.69 -5.94 -4.84
CA HIS A 71 -8.68 -6.99 -4.56
C HIS A 71 -8.33 -7.72 -3.27
N ALA A 72 -7.08 -8.13 -3.10
CA ALA A 72 -6.61 -8.75 -1.85
C ALA A 72 -6.81 -7.82 -0.64
N ARG A 73 -6.58 -6.51 -0.81
CA ARG A 73 -6.83 -5.52 0.25
C ARG A 73 -8.30 -5.49 0.62
N LEU A 74 -9.18 -5.33 -0.36
CA LEU A 74 -10.62 -5.24 -0.13
C LEU A 74 -11.17 -6.50 0.54
N GLU A 75 -10.71 -7.67 0.12
CA GLU A 75 -11.10 -8.95 0.75
C GLU A 75 -10.65 -9.02 2.22
N LEU A 76 -9.41 -8.62 2.51
CA LEU A 76 -8.91 -8.56 3.89
C LEU A 76 -9.70 -7.55 4.73
N GLU A 77 -9.96 -6.35 4.20
CA GLU A 77 -10.76 -5.33 4.89
C GLU A 77 -12.18 -5.83 5.17
N GLN A 78 -12.78 -6.56 4.23
CA GLN A 78 -14.13 -7.13 4.40
C GLN A 78 -14.16 -8.20 5.49
N LYS A 79 -13.17 -9.10 5.54
CA LYS A 79 -13.11 -10.19 6.53
C LYS A 79 -12.74 -9.69 7.93
N THR A 80 -11.95 -8.63 8.04
CA THR A 80 -11.44 -8.14 9.33
C THR A 80 -12.20 -6.94 9.87
N GLY A 81 -12.96 -6.22 9.03
CA GLY A 81 -13.59 -4.95 9.37
C GLY A 81 -12.61 -3.79 9.57
N LYS A 82 -11.30 -3.98 9.33
CA LYS A 82 -10.25 -2.98 9.54
C LYS A 82 -9.73 -2.47 8.21
N LYS A 83 -9.54 -1.15 8.10
CA LYS A 83 -8.92 -0.52 6.92
C LYS A 83 -7.41 -0.75 6.89
N VAL A 84 -6.88 -1.12 5.73
CA VAL A 84 -5.45 -1.27 5.51
C VAL A 84 -4.78 0.10 5.34
N VAL A 85 -5.37 0.95 4.50
CA VAL A 85 -4.89 2.34 4.34
C VAL A 85 -5.47 3.18 5.47
N SER A 86 -4.60 3.73 6.31
CA SER A 86 -5.03 4.41 7.54
C SER A 86 -4.22 5.68 7.82
N ARG A 87 -4.73 6.50 8.75
CA ARG A 87 -4.02 7.68 9.27
C ARG A 87 -2.92 7.32 10.26
N GLU A 88 -2.82 6.05 10.66
CA GLU A 88 -1.78 5.61 11.58
C GLU A 88 -0.41 5.87 10.97
N ASN A 89 0.51 6.31 11.81
CA ASN A 89 1.86 6.66 11.42
C ASN A 89 2.78 6.23 12.56
N PHE A 90 3.95 5.69 12.23
CA PHE A 90 5.00 5.29 13.18
C PHE A 90 5.28 6.34 14.28
N LYS A 91 5.15 7.63 13.99
CA LYS A 91 5.35 8.73 14.97
C LYS A 91 4.21 8.87 16.00
N LEU A 92 3.03 8.34 15.72
CA LEU A 92 1.83 8.45 16.56
C LEU A 92 1.20 7.06 16.71
N PRO A 93 1.80 6.16 17.51
CA PRO A 93 1.14 4.91 17.84
C PRO A 93 -0.17 5.24 18.57
N VAL A 94 -1.30 4.88 17.96
CA VAL A 94 -2.61 4.99 18.60
C VAL A 94 -2.62 4.00 19.76
N GLY A 95 -2.33 4.49 20.96
CA GLY A 95 -2.68 3.88 22.24
C GLY A 95 -2.37 2.39 22.39
N LYS A 96 -1.10 1.97 22.30
CA LYS A 96 -0.67 0.87 23.18
C LYS A 96 -0.62 1.43 24.60
N ARG A 97 -1.77 1.42 25.31
CA ARG A 97 -1.72 1.30 26.77
C ARG A 97 -0.99 -0.01 27.03
N ILE A 98 0.32 0.08 27.21
CA ILE A 98 1.13 -0.99 27.78
C ILE A 98 0.52 -1.19 29.16
N LYS A 99 -0.41 -2.14 29.30
CA LYS A 99 -0.78 -2.64 30.63
C LYS A 99 0.52 -3.23 31.16
N ARG A 100 1.13 -2.54 32.13
CA ARG A 100 2.21 -3.12 32.92
C ARG A 100 1.65 -4.42 33.48
N LEU A 101 2.31 -5.53 33.16
CA LEU A 101 2.14 -6.77 33.90
C LEU A 101 2.76 -6.48 35.28
N THR A 102 1.89 -6.20 36.24
CA THR A 102 2.24 -6.25 37.68
C THR A 102 2.14 -7.69 38.14
#